data_AF-A0A447N6L1-F1
#
_entry.id   AF-A0A447N6L1-F1
#
_cell.length_a   1.000
_cell.length_b   1.000
_cell.length_c   1.000
_cell.angle_alpha   90.00
_cell.angle_beta   90.00
_cell.angle_gamma   90.00
#
_symmetry.space_group_name_H-M   'P 1'
#
loop_
_entity.id
_entity.type
_entity.pdbx_description
1 polymer ?
#
loop_
_entity_poly.entity_id
_entity_poly.type
_entity_poly.pdbx_seq_one_letter_code
_entity_poly.pdbx_strand_id
1 'polypeptide(L)'
;MKKLITANDIRAAHARGEQAMSVVLRASIITPEAREVAELLGFTITECDEPVPASTSAQSCKSESQRIREAIIAQLPEGQFTESLVAQLMEKSAEGKAVAGTGDDAAELYLRHG
;
A
#
# COMPACT_ATOMS: atom_id res chain seq x y z
N MET A 1 -6.03 -17.14 28.07
CA MET A 1 -4.72 -16.65 28.56
C MET A 1 -3.86 -16.32 27.34
N LYS A 2 -3.18 -15.17 27.29
CA LYS A 2 -2.32 -14.80 26.15
C LYS A 2 -0.91 -15.39 26.31
N LYS A 3 -0.25 -15.73 25.21
CA LYS A 3 1.16 -16.17 25.19
C LYS A 3 2.08 -14.96 25.16
N LEU A 4 3.13 -14.94 25.96
CA LEU A 4 4.14 -13.89 25.93
C LEU A 4 5.32 -14.38 25.08
N ILE A 5 5.71 -13.58 24.09
CA ILE A 5 6.88 -13.80 23.24
C ILE A 5 7.96 -12.81 23.67
N THR A 6 9.08 -13.34 24.12
CA THR A 6 10.20 -12.57 24.68
C THR A 6 11.42 -12.66 23.77
N ALA A 7 12.41 -11.80 24.01
CA ALA A 7 13.70 -11.87 23.36
C ALA A 7 14.41 -13.23 23.49
N ASN A 8 14.15 -13.96 24.58
CA ASN A 8 14.72 -15.29 24.77
C ASN A 8 14.11 -16.30 23.80
N ASP A 9 12.81 -16.19 23.52
CA ASP A 9 12.12 -17.07 22.58
C ASP A 9 12.68 -16.88 21.16
N ILE A 10 12.97 -15.64 20.76
CA ILE A 10 13.60 -15.32 19.47
C ILE A 10 15.02 -15.89 19.39
N ARG A 11 15.85 -15.69 20.42
CA ARG A 11 17.21 -16.26 20.46
C ARG A 11 17.18 -17.79 20.42
N ALA A 12 16.25 -18.41 21.14
CA ALA A 12 16.09 -19.85 21.14
C ALA A 12 15.64 -20.36 19.76
N ALA A 13 14.72 -19.67 19.09
CA ALA A 13 14.31 -20.00 17.72
C ALA A 13 15.47 -19.88 16.74
N HIS A 14 16.20 -18.78 16.79
CA HIS A 14 17.40 -18.57 15.98
C HIS A 14 18.48 -19.63 16.25
N ALA A 15 18.72 -20.01 17.51
CA ALA A 15 19.66 -21.07 17.87
C ALA A 15 19.24 -22.46 17.37
N ARG A 16 17.93 -22.69 17.16
CA ARG A 16 17.41 -23.90 16.50
C ARG A 16 17.53 -23.85 14.97
N GLY A 17 18.00 -22.72 14.40
CA GLY A 17 18.10 -22.50 12.96
C GLY A 17 16.82 -21.94 12.32
N GLU A 18 15.83 -21.54 13.12
CA GLU A 18 14.65 -20.84 12.61
C GLU A 18 15.04 -19.38 12.29
N GLN A 19 14.57 -18.86 11.16
CA GLN A 19 14.79 -17.46 10.76
C GLN A 19 13.49 -16.66 10.71
N ALA A 20 12.35 -17.32 10.90
CA ALA A 20 11.06 -16.68 10.91
C ALA A 20 10.10 -17.40 11.84
N MET A 21 9.18 -16.66 12.45
CA MET A 21 8.08 -17.23 13.22
C MET A 21 6.77 -16.50 12.95
N SER A 22 5.69 -17.27 12.91
CA SER A 22 4.34 -16.74 12.79
C SER A 22 3.71 -16.62 14.18
N VAL A 23 3.17 -15.45 14.49
CA VAL A 23 2.54 -15.15 15.78
C VAL A 23 1.16 -14.57 15.57
N VAL A 24 0.19 -15.09 16.30
CA VAL A 24 -1.18 -14.56 16.30
C VAL A 24 -1.27 -13.46 17.35
N LEU A 25 -1.31 -12.19 16.92
CA LEU A 25 -1.31 -11.02 17.82
C LEU A 25 -2.49 -11.00 18.78
N ARG A 26 -3.65 -11.54 18.37
CA ARG A 26 -4.82 -11.63 19.25
C ARG A 26 -4.57 -12.55 20.45
N ALA A 27 -3.79 -13.61 20.24
CA ALA A 27 -3.47 -14.63 21.25
C ALA A 27 -2.10 -14.43 21.91
N SER A 28 -1.27 -13.52 21.40
CA SER A 28 0.13 -13.37 21.80
C SER A 28 0.50 -11.91 22.08
N ILE A 29 1.39 -11.69 23.03
CA ILE A 29 1.98 -10.39 23.36
C ILE A 29 3.45 -10.49 23.02
N ILE A 30 3.94 -9.59 22.19
CA ILE A 30 5.36 -9.53 21.82
C ILE A 30 5.98 -8.41 22.65
N THR A 31 7.03 -8.71 23.42
CA THR A 31 7.73 -7.67 24.17
C THR A 31 8.54 -6.80 23.20
N PRO A 32 8.73 -5.50 23.49
CA PRO A 32 9.55 -4.62 22.64
C PRO A 32 10.96 -5.17 22.44
N GLU A 33 11.58 -5.72 23.49
CA GLU A 33 12.92 -6.32 23.40
C GLU A 33 12.98 -7.52 22.45
N ALA A 34 11.86 -8.24 22.27
CA ALA A 34 11.80 -9.34 21.31
C ALA A 34 11.90 -8.84 19.87
N ARG A 35 11.29 -7.69 19.57
CA ARG A 35 11.35 -7.07 18.23
C ARG A 35 12.75 -6.57 17.93
N GLU A 36 13.40 -5.90 18.87
CA GLU A 36 14.79 -5.44 18.71
C GLU A 36 15.75 -6.60 18.43
N VAL A 37 15.62 -7.69 19.18
CA VAL A 37 16.45 -8.89 18.96
C VAL A 37 16.14 -9.58 17.64
N ALA A 38 14.89 -9.56 17.21
CA ALA A 38 14.50 -10.10 15.92
C ALA A 38 15.13 -9.30 14.77
N GLU A 39 15.09 -7.98 14.82
CA GLU A 39 15.77 -7.12 13.84
C GLU A 39 17.29 -7.35 13.82
N LEU A 40 17.93 -7.40 15.00
CA LEU A 40 19.37 -7.62 15.11
C LEU A 40 19.83 -8.97 14.53
N LEU A 41 19.02 -10.02 14.72
CA LEU A 41 19.32 -11.37 14.23
C LEU A 41 18.80 -11.61 12.80
N GLY A 42 18.13 -10.63 12.18
CA GLY A 42 17.45 -10.84 10.90
C GLY A 42 16.28 -11.84 10.98
N PHE A 43 15.74 -12.06 12.18
CA PHE A 43 14.64 -12.97 12.43
C PHE A 43 13.30 -12.31 12.08
N THR A 44 12.53 -12.92 11.18
CA THR A 44 11.27 -12.36 10.68
C THR A 44 10.10 -12.77 11.57
N ILE A 45 9.44 -11.80 12.23
CA ILE A 45 8.19 -12.06 12.97
C ILE A 45 7.01 -11.74 12.05
N THR A 46 6.28 -12.77 11.62
CA THR A 46 5.07 -12.62 10.80
C THR A 46 3.83 -12.61 11.68
N GLU A 47 3.10 -11.50 11.65
CA GLU A 47 1.88 -11.33 12.41
C GLU A 47 0.70 -11.92 11.63
N CYS A 48 0.18 -13.07 12.08
CA CYS A 48 -0.99 -13.70 11.49
C CYS A 48 -2.24 -13.24 12.24
N ASP A 49 -2.97 -12.30 11.66
CA ASP A 49 -4.39 -12.12 11.94
C ASP A 49 -5.13 -13.20 11.12
N GLU A 50 -6.14 -13.85 11.70
CA GLU A 50 -6.80 -15.05 11.17
C GLU A 50 -7.10 -14.96 9.65
N PRO A 51 -6.81 -16.01 8.85
CA PRO A 51 -6.97 -15.96 7.41
C PRO A 51 -8.45 -16.12 7.03
N VAL A 52 -9.02 -15.09 6.37
CA VAL A 52 -10.05 -15.34 5.36
C VAL A 52 -9.34 -16.03 4.19
N PRO A 53 -9.84 -17.18 3.68
CA PRO A 53 -9.07 -17.98 2.75
C PRO A 53 -9.00 -17.28 1.40
N ALA A 54 -7.79 -17.07 0.87
CA ALA A 54 -7.60 -17.00 -0.56
C ALA A 54 -6.16 -17.37 -0.90
N SER A 55 -6.07 -18.45 -1.65
CA SER A 55 -4.88 -18.99 -2.28
C SER A 55 -4.02 -17.91 -2.95
N THR A 56 -2.72 -18.15 -2.83
CA THR A 56 -1.70 -17.95 -3.88
C THR A 56 -1.57 -16.56 -4.49
N SER A 57 -0.43 -15.96 -4.15
CA SER A 57 0.49 -15.24 -5.05
C SER A 57 0.00 -13.96 -5.72
N ALA A 58 0.85 -12.94 -5.56
CA ALA A 58 0.85 -11.65 -6.23
C ALA A 58 -0.05 -10.56 -5.60
N GLN A 59 0.67 -9.63 -4.96
CA GLN A 59 0.49 -8.19 -5.12
C GLN A 59 -0.65 -7.50 -4.36
N SER A 60 -0.16 -6.67 -3.43
CA SER A 60 -0.67 -5.35 -3.09
C SER A 60 -1.89 -5.31 -2.16
N CYS A 61 -1.70 -4.61 -1.04
CA CYS A 61 -2.71 -3.87 -0.30
C CYS A 61 -4.04 -3.77 -1.03
N LYS A 62 -5.09 -4.43 -0.52
CA LYS A 62 -6.48 -4.05 -0.80
C LYS A 62 -6.77 -2.73 -0.08
N SER A 63 -6.06 -1.70 -0.50
CA SER A 63 -6.41 -0.31 -0.25
C SER A 63 -7.80 -0.06 -0.84
N GLU A 64 -8.48 0.92 -0.28
CA GLU A 64 -9.69 1.59 -0.78
C GLU A 64 -9.91 1.52 -2.31
N SER A 65 -8.83 1.63 -3.09
CA SER A 65 -8.75 1.43 -4.54
C SER A 65 -9.49 0.19 -5.07
N GLN A 66 -9.45 -0.95 -4.37
CA GLN A 66 -10.16 -2.16 -4.79
C GLN A 66 -11.67 -2.04 -4.61
N ARG A 67 -12.11 -1.42 -3.49
CA ARG A 67 -13.53 -1.13 -3.23
C ARG A 67 -14.09 -0.13 -4.23
N ILE A 68 -13.29 0.88 -4.58
CA ILE A 68 -13.65 1.86 -5.62
C ILE A 68 -13.78 1.15 -6.98
N ARG A 69 -12.86 0.25 -7.33
CA ARG A 69 -12.90 -0.49 -8.60
C ARG A 69 -14.15 -1.37 -8.72
N GLU A 70 -14.50 -2.10 -7.67
CA GLU A 70 -15.71 -2.95 -7.66
C GLU A 70 -17.00 -2.12 -7.69
N ALA A 71 -17.04 -0.99 -6.98
CA ALA A 71 -18.19 -0.09 -6.97
C ALA A 71 -18.42 0.62 -8.32
N ILE A 72 -17.35 0.90 -9.08
CA ILE A 72 -17.46 1.45 -10.43
C ILE A 72 -17.98 0.37 -11.40
N ILE A 73 -17.43 -0.84 -11.35
CA ILE A 73 -17.86 -1.94 -12.22
C ILE A 73 -19.33 -2.28 -11.97
N ALA A 74 -19.77 -2.33 -10.70
CA ALA A 74 -21.15 -2.65 -10.35
C ALA A 74 -22.16 -1.54 -10.73
N GLN A 75 -21.71 -0.29 -10.89
CA GLN A 75 -22.55 0.84 -11.29
C GLN A 75 -22.58 1.07 -12.80
N LEU A 76 -21.79 0.32 -13.59
CA LEU A 76 -21.78 0.46 -15.05
C LEU A 76 -22.62 -0.67 -15.69
N PRO A 77 -23.65 -0.34 -16.48
CA PRO A 77 -24.44 -1.32 -17.21
C PRO A 77 -23.57 -2.07 -18.23
N GLU A 78 -23.63 -3.40 -18.22
CA GLU A 78 -22.89 -4.23 -19.17
C GLU A 78 -23.38 -3.99 -20.61
N GLY A 79 -22.48 -3.57 -21.51
CA GLY A 79 -22.72 -3.62 -22.96
C GLY A 79 -22.69 -2.32 -23.76
N GLN A 80 -22.05 -1.23 -23.30
CA GLN A 80 -21.94 -0.02 -24.14
C GLN A 80 -20.60 0.75 -24.05
N PHE A 81 -19.49 0.03 -23.89
CA PHE A 81 -18.17 0.66 -23.98
C PHE A 81 -17.25 -0.18 -24.85
N THR A 82 -16.97 0.29 -26.06
CA THR A 82 -15.85 -0.19 -26.85
C THR A 82 -14.58 0.54 -26.39
N GLU A 83 -13.46 -0.16 -26.36
CA GLU A 83 -12.15 0.36 -25.94
C GLU A 83 -11.77 1.66 -26.70
N SER A 84 -12.20 1.78 -27.95
CA SER A 84 -12.04 2.98 -28.79
C SER A 84 -12.77 4.22 -28.25
N LEU A 85 -13.96 4.04 -27.66
CA LEU A 85 -14.75 5.16 -27.12
C LEU A 85 -14.09 5.73 -25.85
N VAL A 86 -13.49 4.85 -25.04
CA VAL A 86 -12.75 5.23 -23.82
C VAL A 86 -11.49 6.01 -24.20
N ALA A 87 -10.76 5.56 -25.22
CA ALA A 87 -9.57 6.26 -25.73
C ALA A 87 -9.92 7.67 -26.25
N GLN A 88 -11.00 7.81 -27.03
CA GLN A 88 -11.44 9.12 -27.55
C GLN A 88 -11.92 10.07 -26.44
N LEU A 89 -12.56 9.56 -25.38
CA LEU A 89 -12.97 10.39 -24.24
C LEU A 89 -11.78 10.87 -23.42
N MET A 90 -10.73 10.05 -23.27
CA MET A 90 -9.47 10.44 -22.63
C MET A 90 -8.74 11.53 -23.43
N GLU A 91 -8.65 11.37 -24.76
CA GLU A 91 -8.05 12.36 -25.65
C GLU A 91 -8.82 13.68 -25.63
N LYS A 92 -10.15 13.62 -25.72
CA LYS A 92 -11.02 14.81 -25.69
C LYS A 92 -11.10 15.48 -24.31
N SER A 93 -10.77 14.78 -23.23
CA SER A 93 -10.68 15.37 -21.88
C SER A 93 -9.42 16.23 -21.68
N ALA A 94 -8.36 15.99 -22.45
CA ALA A 94 -7.13 16.79 -22.37
C ALA A 94 -7.27 18.14 -23.10
N GLU A 95 -8.15 18.25 -24.09
CA GLU A 95 -8.32 19.46 -24.91
C GLU A 95 -9.25 20.52 -24.26
N GLY A 96 -9.94 20.17 -23.17
CA GLY A 96 -10.96 20.98 -22.51
C GLY A 96 -10.50 22.00 -21.45
N LYS A 97 -9.19 22.31 -21.32
CA LYS A 97 -8.71 23.33 -20.36
C LYS A 97 -7.55 24.16 -20.90
N ALA A 98 -7.79 24.94 -21.94
CA ALA A 98 -6.95 26.07 -22.31
C ALA A 98 -7.80 27.25 -22.77
N VAL A 99 -8.65 27.78 -21.88
CA VAL A 99 -9.13 29.16 -21.99
C VAL A 99 -9.33 29.75 -20.59
N ALA A 100 -8.99 31.04 -20.46
CA ALA A 100 -8.71 31.83 -19.25
C ALA A 100 -7.28 31.63 -18.73
N GLY A 101 -6.29 32.48 -19.03
CA GLY A 101 -6.34 33.93 -19.16
C GLY A 101 -5.91 34.56 -17.83
N THR A 102 -4.75 35.21 -17.80
CA THR A 102 -4.40 36.44 -17.05
C THR A 102 -2.93 36.71 -17.35
N GLY A 103 -2.67 37.77 -18.12
CA GLY A 103 -1.33 38.32 -18.23
C GLY A 103 -1.00 39.11 -16.98
N ASP A 104 0.26 39.02 -16.54
CA ASP A 104 0.98 39.96 -15.68
C ASP A 104 2.31 39.26 -15.35
N ASP A 105 3.39 39.59 -16.08
CA ASP A 105 4.78 39.59 -15.57
C ASP A 105 5.80 39.93 -16.68
N ALA A 106 5.66 41.13 -17.28
CA ALA A 106 6.74 41.73 -18.10
C ALA A 106 7.39 42.92 -17.37
N ALA A 107 7.22 43.02 -16.05
CA ALA A 107 7.82 44.05 -15.20
C ALA A 107 9.11 43.57 -14.48
N GLU A 108 9.52 42.32 -14.64
CA GLU A 108 10.68 41.71 -13.95
C GLU A 108 11.98 41.68 -14.79
N LEU A 109 12.11 42.53 -15.81
CA LEU A 109 13.36 42.65 -16.59
C LEU A 109 14.15 43.95 -16.36
N TYR A 110 13.67 44.85 -15.49
CA TYR A 110 14.34 46.14 -15.26
C TYR A 110 15.19 46.25 -13.99
N LEU A 111 15.33 45.20 -13.17
CA LEU A 111 15.99 45.35 -11.85
C LEU A 111 16.91 44.20 -11.41
N ARG A 112 17.52 43.45 -12.35
CA ARG A 112 18.49 42.41 -11.99
C ARG A 112 19.78 42.48 -12.80
N HIS A 113 20.67 43.37 -12.35
CA HIS A 113 22.08 43.54 -12.73
C HIS A 113 22.30 44.15 -14.12
N GLY A 114 22.91 45.32 -14.28
CA GLY A 114 24.04 45.88 -13.54
C GLY A 114 25.15 46.16 -14.55
#